data_AF-A0A1Q7SPM1-F1
#
_entry.id   AF-A0A1Q7SPM1-F1
#
_cell.length_a   1.000
_cell.length_b   1.000
_cell.length_c   1.000
_cell.angle_alpha   90.00
_cell.angle_beta   90.00
_cell.angle_gamma   90.00
#
_symmetry.space_group_name_H-M   'P 1'
#
loop_
_entity.id
_entity.type
_entity.pdbx_description
1 polymer ?
#
loop_
_entity_poly.entity_id
_entity_poly.type
_entity_poly.pdbx_seq_one_letter_code
_entity_poly.pdbx_strand_id
1 'polypeptide(L)'
;MNIQQLYILPYDTWEGYAAERAEILNFVRDQGIRNVIFLTTDGHQNVMKGVFIDRFTDPVPVAYEAMTGPIATGTWQNLILGAIGPLGVVAQQAIHTLLGADCRHLNAYSYGVVRVDPTTGSATITLKDSAGNALHDQLTPTTACTRTIGP
;
A
#
# COMPACT_ATOMS: atom_id res chain seq x y z
N MET A 1 2.71 -9.58 3.55
CA MET A 1 3.50 -9.35 2.32
C MET A 1 2.68 -8.60 1.28
N ASN A 2 3.24 -7.51 0.75
CA ASN A 2 2.61 -6.60 -0.22
C ASN A 2 2.76 -7.06 -1.68
N ILE A 3 1.75 -6.76 -2.51
CA ILE A 3 1.77 -7.03 -3.97
C ILE A 3 2.33 -5.83 -4.77
N GLN A 4 2.21 -4.61 -4.25
CA GLN A 4 2.73 -3.40 -4.87
C GLN A 4 4.26 -3.42 -4.87
N GLN A 5 4.87 -2.78 -5.86
CA GLN A 5 6.33 -2.64 -5.91
C GLN A 5 6.76 -1.56 -4.91
N LEU A 6 7.56 -1.92 -3.91
CA LEU A 6 8.16 -1.02 -2.93
C LEU A 6 9.67 -0.89 -3.13
N TYR A 7 10.32 -1.86 -3.78
CA TYR A 7 11.77 -1.93 -3.99
C TYR A 7 12.59 -1.96 -2.69
N ILE A 8 11.99 -2.43 -1.60
CA ILE A 8 12.60 -2.53 -0.28
C ILE A 8 12.30 -3.92 0.25
N LEU A 9 13.37 -4.61 0.69
CA LEU A 9 13.29 -6.02 1.12
C LEU A 9 12.51 -6.90 0.12
N PRO A 10 12.78 -6.79 -1.21
CA PRO A 10 11.90 -7.39 -2.22
C PRO A 10 11.79 -8.91 -2.08
N TYR A 11 12.84 -9.56 -1.57
CA TYR A 11 12.91 -11.01 -1.37
C TYR A 11 11.81 -11.59 -0.48
N ASP A 12 11.25 -10.81 0.45
CA ASP A 12 10.19 -11.25 1.38
C ASP A 12 8.84 -10.61 1.04
N THR A 13 8.67 -10.21 -0.22
CA THR A 13 7.43 -9.65 -0.76
C THR A 13 7.12 -10.33 -2.10
N TRP A 14 5.96 -10.03 -2.69
CA TRP A 14 5.65 -10.54 -4.02
C TRP A 14 6.64 -10.08 -5.11
N GLU A 15 7.45 -9.03 -4.87
CA GLU A 15 8.52 -8.66 -5.80
C GLU A 15 9.62 -9.73 -5.91
N GLY A 16 9.86 -10.51 -4.84
CA GLY A 16 10.78 -11.65 -4.84
C GLY A 16 10.25 -12.87 -5.58
N TYR A 17 8.93 -12.95 -5.74
CA TYR A 17 8.19 -13.98 -6.48
C TYR A 17 7.69 -13.42 -7.82
N ALA A 18 8.62 -12.85 -8.59
CA ALA A 18 8.30 -12.02 -9.75
C ALA A 18 7.49 -12.78 -10.83
N ALA A 19 7.74 -14.08 -11.01
CA ALA A 19 7.01 -14.90 -11.97
C ALA A 19 5.54 -15.09 -11.56
N GLU A 20 5.30 -15.48 -10.30
CA GLU A 20 3.98 -15.69 -9.73
C GLU A 20 3.19 -14.38 -9.64
N ARG A 21 3.87 -13.30 -9.23
CA ARG A 21 3.30 -11.95 -9.22
C ARG A 21 2.86 -11.54 -10.63
N ALA A 22 3.72 -11.74 -11.63
CA ALA A 22 3.37 -11.42 -13.01
C ALA A 22 2.22 -12.28 -13.52
N GLU A 23 2.17 -13.58 -13.21
CA GLU A 23 1.09 -14.48 -13.61
C GLU A 23 -0.28 -13.98 -13.11
N ILE A 24 -0.41 -13.68 -11.82
CA ILE A 24 -1.68 -13.21 -11.24
C ILE A 24 -2.09 -11.84 -11.79
N LEU A 25 -1.15 -10.91 -11.90
CA LEU A 25 -1.46 -9.56 -12.37
C LEU A 25 -1.79 -9.53 -13.87
N ASN A 26 -1.12 -10.33 -14.69
CA ASN A 26 -1.48 -10.52 -16.09
C ASN A 26 -2.84 -11.19 -16.21
N PHE A 27 -3.13 -12.22 -15.43
CA PHE A 27 -4.46 -12.85 -15.43
C PHE A 27 -5.57 -11.85 -15.15
N VAL A 28 -5.42 -11.01 -14.11
CA VAL A 28 -6.39 -9.95 -13.78
C VAL A 28 -6.62 -9.03 -14.98
N ARG A 29 -5.56 -8.58 -15.64
CA ARG A 29 -5.64 -7.70 -16.81
C ARG A 29 -6.26 -8.39 -18.01
N ASP A 30 -5.73 -9.55 -18.39
CA ASP A 30 -6.06 -10.26 -19.62
C ASP A 30 -7.49 -10.79 -19.61
N GLN A 31 -8.02 -11.11 -18.42
CA GLN A 31 -9.43 -11.50 -18.23
C GLN A 31 -10.36 -10.31 -18.00
N GLY A 32 -9.85 -9.07 -18.01
CA GLY A 32 -10.65 -7.86 -17.80
C GLY A 32 -11.31 -7.79 -16.42
N ILE A 33 -10.68 -8.37 -15.40
CA ILE A 33 -11.20 -8.36 -14.03
C ILE A 33 -10.97 -6.96 -13.45
N ARG A 34 -12.06 -6.22 -13.26
CA ARG A 34 -12.01 -4.84 -12.77
C ARG A 34 -12.11 -4.78 -11.25
N ASN A 35 -11.67 -3.66 -10.69
CA ASN A 35 -11.82 -3.32 -9.27
C ASN A 35 -11.20 -4.33 -8.31
N VAL A 36 -10.07 -4.94 -8.71
CA VAL A 36 -9.30 -5.82 -7.84
C VAL A 36 -8.59 -4.99 -6.76
N ILE A 37 -8.79 -5.39 -5.51
CA ILE A 37 -8.22 -4.74 -4.33
C ILE A 37 -7.42 -5.78 -3.55
N PHE A 38 -6.15 -5.52 -3.35
CA PHE A 38 -5.30 -6.28 -2.45
C PHE A 38 -5.28 -5.62 -1.08
N LEU A 39 -5.52 -6.42 -0.03
CA LEU A 39 -5.44 -6.01 1.36
C LEU A 39 -4.26 -6.73 1.99
N THR A 40 -3.25 -5.99 2.44
CA THR A 40 -2.00 -6.59 2.91
C THR A 40 -1.49 -5.93 4.18
N THR A 41 -0.47 -6.55 4.76
CA THR A 41 0.20 -6.11 5.98
C THR A 41 1.69 -6.45 5.86
N ASP A 42 2.37 -6.62 7.00
CA ASP A 42 3.76 -7.10 7.15
C ASP A 42 4.83 -6.05 6.86
N GLY A 43 4.60 -5.10 5.95
CA GLY A 43 5.55 -4.00 5.70
C GLY A 43 5.74 -3.01 6.87
N HIS A 44 5.01 -3.20 7.98
CA HIS A 44 5.00 -2.38 9.20
C HIS A 44 4.77 -0.87 8.95
N GLN A 45 4.12 -0.54 7.84
CA GLN A 45 3.79 0.82 7.42
C GLN A 45 2.46 0.82 6.68
N ASN A 46 1.82 1.98 6.66
CA ASN A 46 0.61 2.20 5.89
C ASN A 46 0.99 2.75 4.52
N VAL A 47 0.61 2.06 3.44
CA VAL A 47 0.79 2.57 2.07
C VAL A 47 -0.40 2.15 1.22
N MET A 48 -1.00 3.11 0.53
CA MET A 48 -2.07 2.86 -0.43
C MET A 48 -1.67 3.38 -1.80
N LYS A 49 -1.75 2.55 -2.85
CA LYS A 49 -1.47 2.94 -4.23
C LYS A 49 -1.92 1.91 -5.27
N GLY A 50 -1.81 2.30 -6.54
CA GLY A 50 -2.01 1.39 -7.67
C GLY A 50 -0.96 0.28 -7.75
N VAL A 51 -1.40 -0.90 -8.16
CA VAL A 51 -0.55 -2.07 -8.40
C VAL A 51 -0.31 -2.19 -9.89
N PHE A 52 0.96 -2.23 -10.28
CA PHE A 52 1.40 -2.32 -11.67
C PHE A 52 2.00 -3.70 -11.92
N ILE A 53 1.91 -4.20 -13.14
CA ILE A 53 2.71 -5.37 -13.53
C ILE A 53 4.18 -4.97 -13.49
N ASP A 54 4.54 -3.86 -14.12
CA ASP A 54 5.83 -3.18 -13.98
C ASP A 54 5.62 -1.66 -13.93
N ARG A 55 5.93 -1.03 -12.79
CA ARG A 55 5.73 0.41 -12.58
C ARG A 55 6.41 1.31 -13.62
N PHE A 56 7.53 0.90 -14.20
CA PHE A 56 8.36 1.76 -15.05
C PHE A 56 8.21 1.45 -16.54
N THR A 57 8.02 0.18 -16.89
CA THR A 57 7.84 -0.23 -18.29
C THR A 57 6.37 -0.36 -18.70
N ASP A 58 5.46 -0.48 -17.72
CA ASP A 58 4.01 -0.64 -17.90
C ASP A 58 3.22 0.17 -16.84
N PRO A 59 3.17 1.51 -16.97
CA PRO A 59 2.70 2.40 -15.92
C PRO A 59 1.16 2.47 -15.82
N VAL A 60 0.44 1.45 -16.29
CA VAL A 60 -1.01 1.33 -16.11
C VAL A 60 -1.29 0.41 -14.91
N PRO A 61 -1.94 0.90 -13.84
CA PRO A 61 -2.26 0.05 -12.70
C PRO A 61 -3.36 -0.95 -13.09
N VAL A 62 -3.17 -2.22 -12.69
CA VAL A 62 -4.13 -3.32 -12.93
C VAL A 62 -5.02 -3.61 -11.72
N ALA A 63 -4.61 -3.13 -10.55
CA ALA A 63 -5.34 -3.27 -9.29
C ALA A 63 -4.97 -2.13 -8.34
N TYR A 64 -5.55 -2.14 -7.15
CA TYR A 64 -5.17 -1.24 -6.05
C TYR A 64 -4.74 -2.05 -4.84
N GLU A 65 -3.81 -1.54 -4.05
CA GLU A 65 -3.44 -2.14 -2.77
C GLU A 65 -3.58 -1.15 -1.63
N ALA A 66 -4.14 -1.63 -0.53
CA ALA A 66 -4.08 -0.97 0.77
C ALA A 66 -3.29 -1.85 1.74
N MET A 67 -2.05 -1.45 2.01
CA MET A 67 -1.21 -2.08 3.02
C MET A 67 -1.40 -1.37 4.35
N THR A 68 -1.75 -2.13 5.40
CA THR A 68 -1.92 -1.59 6.75
C THR A 68 -0.64 -1.76 7.57
N GLY A 69 -0.38 -0.78 8.43
CA GLY A 69 0.66 -0.88 9.45
C GLY A 69 0.36 -1.91 10.54
N PRO A 70 1.26 -2.06 11.52
CA PRO A 70 1.17 -3.09 12.54
C PRO A 70 0.17 -2.74 13.65
N ILE A 71 -0.28 -3.73 14.41
CA ILE A 71 -1.05 -3.50 15.66
C ILE A 71 -0.12 -3.50 16.89
N ALA A 72 0.88 -4.38 16.93
CA ALA A 72 1.67 -4.65 18.15
C ALA A 72 3.15 -4.99 17.87
N THR A 73 3.72 -4.45 16.79
CA THR A 73 5.15 -4.61 16.44
C THR A 73 5.74 -3.29 15.97
N GLY A 74 7.07 -3.17 15.95
CA GLY A 74 7.77 -1.93 15.65
C GLY A 74 7.37 -1.36 14.28
N THR A 75 7.04 -0.08 14.23
CA THR A 75 6.71 0.63 12.98
C THR A 75 7.93 0.70 12.06
N TRP A 76 7.69 0.74 10.75
CA TRP A 76 8.77 0.81 9.75
C TRP A 76 9.67 2.02 9.97
N GLN A 77 9.11 3.17 10.34
CA GLN A 77 9.90 4.35 10.68
C GLN A 77 10.87 4.09 11.84
N ASN A 78 10.41 3.46 12.92
CA ASN A 78 11.27 3.19 14.08
C ASN A 78 12.36 2.17 13.75
N LEU A 79 12.06 1.19 12.90
CA LEU A 79 13.04 0.23 12.39
C LEU A 79 14.12 0.93 11.54
N ILE A 80 13.73 1.81 10.62
CA ILE A 80 14.68 2.59 9.82
C ILE A 80 15.55 3.49 10.71
N LEU A 81 14.93 4.19 11.66
CA LEU A 81 15.66 5.07 12.59
C LEU A 81 16.71 4.29 13.38
N GLY A 82 16.39 3.09 13.86
CA GLY A 82 17.32 2.23 14.59
C GLY A 82 18.45 1.65 13.73
N ALA A 83 18.20 1.39 12.45
CA ALA A 83 19.17 0.75 11.57
C ALA A 83 20.11 1.75 10.87
N ILE A 84 19.54 2.81 10.26
CA ILE A 84 20.25 3.72 9.35
C ILE A 84 19.95 5.20 9.60
N GLY A 85 19.14 5.51 10.64
CA GLY A 85 18.91 6.87 11.11
C GLY A 85 17.92 7.71 10.26
N PRO A 86 17.80 9.01 10.57
CA PRO A 86 16.76 9.88 10.01
C PRO A 86 16.81 10.05 8.49
N LEU A 87 18.00 10.03 7.88
CA LEU A 87 18.14 10.13 6.42
C LEU A 87 17.49 8.93 5.71
N GLY A 88 17.48 7.75 6.33
CA GLY A 88 16.76 6.59 5.81
C GLY A 88 15.26 6.83 5.75
N VAL A 89 14.68 7.50 6.76
CA VAL A 89 13.25 7.83 6.78
C VAL A 89 12.93 8.81 5.64
N VAL A 90 13.77 9.84 5.45
CA VAL A 90 13.62 10.79 4.35
C VAL A 90 13.69 10.09 2.99
N ALA A 91 14.69 9.22 2.80
CA ALA A 91 14.84 8.44 1.57
C ALA A 91 13.62 7.55 1.29
N GLN A 92 13.12 6.87 2.31
CA GLN A 92 11.92 6.03 2.21
C GLN A 92 10.68 6.83 1.77
N GLN A 93 10.48 8.01 2.34
CA GLN A 93 9.37 8.89 1.97
C GLN A 93 9.51 9.40 0.53
N ALA A 94 10.73 9.70 0.09
CA ALA A 94 11.01 10.07 -1.29
C ALA A 94 10.71 8.92 -2.26
N ILE A 95 11.09 7.69 -1.92
CA ILE A 95 10.76 6.49 -2.71
C ILE A 95 9.25 6.35 -2.85
N HIS A 96 8.48 6.46 -1.76
CA HIS A 96 7.01 6.40 -1.86
C HIS A 96 6.43 7.51 -2.74
N THR A 97 7.06 8.69 -2.79
CA THR A 97 6.67 9.77 -3.72
C THR A 97 6.91 9.35 -5.17
N LEU A 98 8.12 8.85 -5.47
CA LEU A 98 8.50 8.39 -6.81
C LEU A 98 7.57 7.29 -7.32
N LEU A 99 7.16 6.39 -6.43
CA LEU A 99 6.30 5.26 -6.75
C LEU A 99 4.81 5.62 -6.86
N GLY A 100 4.44 6.87 -6.56
CA GLY A 100 3.06 7.35 -6.67
C GLY A 100 2.16 6.83 -5.56
N ALA A 101 2.61 6.87 -4.30
CA ALA A 101 1.74 6.57 -3.17
C ALA A 101 0.61 7.62 -3.06
N ASP A 102 -0.65 7.15 -3.02
CA ASP A 102 -1.82 8.00 -2.74
C ASP A 102 -1.83 8.41 -1.26
N CYS A 103 -1.41 7.50 -0.37
CA CYS A 103 -1.20 7.77 1.05
C CYS A 103 -0.04 6.94 1.59
N ARG A 104 0.82 7.54 2.43
CA ARG A 104 1.86 6.84 3.19
C ARG A 104 1.87 7.28 4.66
N HIS A 105 1.99 6.34 5.58
CA HIS A 105 2.24 6.65 6.99
C HIS A 105 3.05 5.53 7.65
N LEU A 106 4.32 5.83 7.92
CA LEU A 106 5.33 4.84 8.31
C LEU A 106 5.40 4.65 9.83
N ASN A 107 4.72 5.50 10.60
CA ASN A 107 4.82 5.54 12.05
C ASN A 107 3.46 5.58 12.75
N ALA A 108 2.60 4.62 12.45
CA ALA A 108 1.35 4.43 13.17
C ALA A 108 1.05 2.94 13.38
N TYR A 109 0.49 2.65 14.55
CA TYR A 109 -0.27 1.42 14.75
C TYR A 109 -1.64 1.58 14.11
N SER A 110 -2.09 0.56 13.38
CA SER A 110 -3.25 0.73 12.51
C SER A 110 -3.98 -0.54 12.14
N TYR A 111 -5.20 -0.37 11.66
CA TYR A 111 -6.00 -1.40 11.00
C TYR A 111 -6.76 -0.82 9.81
N GLY A 112 -7.22 -1.69 8.90
CA GLY A 112 -8.03 -1.31 7.75
C GLY A 112 -9.52 -1.57 7.99
N VAL A 113 -10.37 -0.64 7.56
CA VAL A 113 -11.83 -0.82 7.49
C VAL A 113 -12.25 -0.80 6.04
N VAL A 114 -12.90 -1.86 5.59
CA VAL A 114 -13.47 -1.96 4.24
C VAL A 114 -14.99 -1.90 4.33
N ARG A 115 -15.59 -0.95 3.62
CA ARG A 115 -17.03 -0.82 3.47
C ARG A 115 -17.39 -1.13 2.03
N VAL A 116 -18.19 -2.17 1.82
CA VAL A 116 -18.67 -2.55 0.49
C VAL A 116 -20.12 -2.10 0.36
N ASP A 117 -20.42 -1.37 -0.70
CA ASP A 117 -21.78 -1.02 -1.10
C ASP A 117 -22.17 -1.86 -2.34
N PRO A 118 -23.04 -2.86 -2.18
CA PRO A 118 -23.47 -3.71 -3.29
C PRO A 118 -24.39 -2.98 -4.27
N THR A 119 -25.00 -1.85 -3.88
CA THR A 119 -25.90 -1.07 -4.75
C THR A 119 -25.12 -0.31 -5.80
N THR A 120 -24.02 0.32 -5.39
CA THR A 120 -23.13 1.06 -6.29
C THR A 120 -22.01 0.19 -6.87
N GLY A 121 -21.82 -1.02 -6.35
CA GLY A 121 -20.70 -1.90 -6.73
C GLY A 121 -19.35 -1.34 -6.30
N SER A 122 -19.31 -0.59 -5.19
CA SER A 122 -18.11 0.11 -4.72
C SER A 122 -17.62 -0.42 -3.38
N ALA A 123 -16.32 -0.29 -3.15
CA ALA A 123 -15.65 -0.56 -1.89
C ALA A 123 -14.86 0.68 -1.46
N THR A 124 -15.03 1.10 -0.21
CA THR A 124 -14.22 2.15 0.42
C THR A 124 -13.32 1.53 1.47
N ILE A 125 -12.02 1.73 1.32
CA ILE A 125 -11.00 1.34 2.30
C ILE A 125 -10.57 2.58 3.07
N THR A 126 -10.54 2.50 4.39
CA THR A 126 -9.97 3.52 5.27
C THR A 126 -8.97 2.87 6.22
N LEU A 127 -7.75 3.40 6.28
CA LEU A 127 -6.77 3.01 7.30
C LEU A 127 -6.97 3.86 8.55
N LYS A 128 -6.97 3.23 9.72
CA LYS A 128 -7.32 3.88 10.99
C LYS A 128 -6.29 3.63 12.08
N ASP A 129 -6.16 4.60 12.99
CA ASP A 129 -5.40 4.44 14.23
C ASP A 129 -6.18 3.63 15.29
N SER A 130 -5.55 3.35 16.43
CA SER A 130 -6.17 2.62 17.56
C SER A 130 -7.34 3.35 18.22
N ALA A 131 -7.47 4.66 18.03
CA ALA A 131 -8.61 5.45 18.48
C ALA A 131 -9.77 5.44 17.48
N GLY A 132 -9.58 4.86 16.30
CA GLY A 132 -10.57 4.75 15.23
C GLY A 132 -10.65 5.96 14.30
N ASN A 133 -9.71 6.91 14.42
CA ASN A 133 -9.57 8.03 13.50
C ASN A 133 -8.95 7.54 12.20
N ALA A 134 -9.32 8.17 11.08
CA ALA A 134 -8.63 7.93 9.82
C ALA A 134 -7.18 8.40 9.93
N LEU A 135 -6.25 7.61 9.40
CA LEU A 135 -4.88 8.05 9.18
C LEU A 135 -4.84 9.05 8.04
N HIS A 136 -3.79 9.87 8.04
CA HIS A 136 -3.49 10.84 7.01
C HIS A 136 -2.08 10.62 6.48
N ASP A 137 -1.83 11.04 5.24
CA ASP A 137 -0.49 11.00 4.65
C ASP A 137 0.48 11.77 5.53
N GLN A 138 1.62 11.15 5.81
CA GLN A 138 2.59 11.68 6.75
C GLN A 138 3.30 12.94 6.26
N LEU A 139 3.42 13.13 4.94
CA LEU A 139 4.00 14.35 4.36
C LEU A 139 2.92 15.36 3.95
N THR A 140 1.70 14.89 3.67
CA THR A 140 0.56 15.72 3.29
C THR A 140 -0.63 15.44 4.21
N PRO A 141 -0.66 16.00 5.45
CA PRO A 141 -1.67 15.64 6.45
C PRO A 141 -3.12 15.95 6.07
N THR A 142 -3.36 16.72 5.01
CA THR A 142 -4.71 16.96 4.46
C THR A 142 -5.25 15.76 3.68
N THR A 143 -4.39 14.84 3.25
CA THR A 143 -4.77 13.64 2.49
C THR A 143 -5.11 12.52 3.46
N ALA A 144 -6.38 12.15 3.57
CA ALA A 144 -6.77 10.98 4.36
C ALA A 144 -6.33 9.69 3.63
N CYS A 145 -5.87 8.68 4.39
CA CYS A 145 -5.67 7.33 3.89
C CYS A 145 -7.03 6.64 3.70
N THR A 146 -7.77 7.09 2.69
CA THR A 146 -9.05 6.53 2.27
C THR A 146 -9.15 6.49 0.77
N ARG A 147 -9.65 5.39 0.23
CA ARG A 147 -9.88 5.20 -1.20
C ARG A 147 -11.22 4.52 -1.42
N THR A 148 -12.04 5.11 -2.28
CA THR A 148 -13.23 4.45 -2.84
C THR A 148 -12.91 3.93 -4.24
N ILE A 149 -13.28 2.69 -4.50
CA ILE A 149 -13.09 1.98 -5.77
C ILE A 149 -14.48 1.47 -6.16
N GLY A 150 -14.97 1.86 -7.33
CA GLY A 150 -16.32 1.53 -7.83
C GLY A 150 -16.26 1.25 -9.33
N PRO A 151 -17.38 0.81 -9.94
CA PRO A 151 -17.40 -0.15 -11.06
C PRO A 151 -16.47 0.16 -12.23
#